data_AF-A0A927NN94-F1
#
_entry.id   AF-A0A927NN94-F1
#
_cell.length_a   1.000
_cell.length_b   1.000
_cell.length_c   1.000
_cell.angle_alpha   90.00
_cell.angle_beta   90.00
_cell.angle_gamma   90.00
#
_symmetry.space_group_name_H-M   'P 1'
#
loop_
_entity.id
_entity.type
_entity.pdbx_description
1 polymer ?
#
loop_
_entity_poly.entity_id
_entity_poly.type
_entity_poly.pdbx_seq_one_letter_code
_entity_poly.pdbx_strand_id
1 'polypeptide(L)'
;MTELDIEKIVNANSSNKYFFEHLDINTQNLVKDILIKLDAEDFVEINEDAQFDITCIPIPYDKLNCDKFNFNKKPLLSKVLQDKTDKLLTDINTKGKNYEYPYILCGLSEEDEKYTDRLKMNSELKQTSCSYDWKTINSFLNQDLQDVNFALFHTHPNLFNEKYNTIAEKYKEELKEFDIKPNGLNLSLSDIFVNLYLEMLVEKRNNNISVQSVVLMHDGTLLSFSTKDKVSLDSLEKLEIKEFNNTTNNEEIFNF
;
A
#
# COMPACT_ATOMS: atom_id res chain seq x y z
N MET A 1 3.24 25.99 0.83
CA MET A 1 1.77 26.18 0.73
C MET A 1 1.21 27.07 1.86
N THR A 2 0.09 27.80 1.67
CA THR A 2 -0.60 28.54 2.76
C THR A 2 -1.65 27.69 3.48
N GLU A 3 -2.12 28.12 4.66
CA GLU A 3 -3.19 27.43 5.39
C GLU A 3 -4.50 27.34 4.57
N LEU A 4 -4.84 28.39 3.84
CA LEU A 4 -6.02 28.41 2.97
C LEU A 4 -5.94 27.38 1.84
N ASP A 5 -4.74 27.18 1.27
CA ASP A 5 -4.54 26.18 0.20
C ASP A 5 -4.67 24.76 0.76
N ILE A 6 -4.14 24.50 1.96
CA ILE A 6 -4.28 23.22 2.66
C ILE A 6 -5.76 22.92 2.93
N GLU A 7 -6.51 23.91 3.43
CA GLU A 7 -7.95 23.74 3.65
C GLU A 7 -8.71 23.43 2.36
N LYS A 8 -8.36 24.07 1.25
CA LYS A 8 -8.96 23.77 -0.06
C LYS A 8 -8.68 22.33 -0.48
N ILE A 9 -7.44 21.87 -0.40
CA ILE A 9 -7.05 20.51 -0.81
C ILE A 9 -7.74 19.46 0.08
N VAL A 10 -7.70 19.63 1.40
CA VAL A 10 -8.32 18.70 2.37
C VAL A 10 -9.85 18.65 2.22
N ASN A 11 -10.49 19.76 1.89
CA ASN A 11 -11.96 19.84 1.79
C ASN A 11 -12.49 19.82 0.35
N ALA A 12 -11.65 19.57 -0.66
CA ALA A 12 -12.02 19.74 -2.06
C ALA A 12 -13.20 18.88 -2.49
N ASN A 13 -13.33 17.67 -1.93
CA ASN A 13 -14.40 16.74 -2.25
C ASN A 13 -14.82 15.91 -1.03
N SER A 14 -15.95 15.20 -1.15
CA SER A 14 -16.50 14.41 -0.04
C SER A 14 -15.61 13.24 0.38
N SER A 15 -14.82 12.67 -0.54
CA SER A 15 -13.88 11.62 -0.22
C SER A 15 -12.71 12.16 0.60
N ASN A 16 -12.14 13.31 0.20
CA ASN A 16 -11.06 13.99 0.91
C ASN A 16 -11.48 14.31 2.34
N LYS A 17 -12.64 14.95 2.47
CA LYS A 17 -13.22 15.30 3.76
C LYS A 17 -13.46 14.07 4.63
N TYR A 18 -14.13 13.04 4.07
CA TYR A 18 -14.45 11.83 4.81
C TYR A 18 -13.19 11.16 5.35
N PHE A 19 -12.18 10.92 4.52
CA PHE A 19 -10.99 10.22 5.00
C PHE A 19 -10.24 11.04 6.04
N PHE A 20 -10.11 12.36 5.85
CA PHE A 20 -9.34 13.21 6.74
C PHE A 20 -9.97 13.29 8.14
N GLU A 21 -11.31 13.28 8.21
CA GLU A 21 -12.07 13.19 9.47
C GLU A 21 -11.86 11.87 10.22
N HIS A 22 -11.47 10.79 9.52
CA HIS A 22 -11.25 9.46 10.09
C HIS A 22 -9.76 9.13 10.33
N LEU A 23 -8.84 10.02 9.95
CA LEU A 23 -7.43 9.91 10.34
C LEU A 23 -7.25 10.31 11.81
N ASP A 24 -6.33 9.68 12.51
CA ASP A 24 -5.95 10.13 13.85
C ASP A 24 -5.22 11.49 13.79
N ILE A 25 -5.29 12.24 14.89
CA ILE A 25 -4.77 13.62 14.94
C ILE A 25 -3.29 13.73 14.60
N ASN A 26 -2.48 12.71 14.92
CA ASN A 26 -1.06 12.75 14.62
C ASN A 26 -0.82 12.60 13.11
N THR A 27 -1.54 11.67 12.48
CA THR A 27 -1.49 11.48 11.02
C THR A 27 -2.02 12.72 10.29
N GLN A 28 -3.10 13.34 10.77
CA GLN A 28 -3.61 14.60 10.21
C GLN A 28 -2.57 15.73 10.26
N ASN A 29 -1.88 15.88 11.40
CA ASN A 29 -0.85 16.90 11.57
C ASN A 29 0.35 16.63 10.66
N LEU A 30 0.81 15.38 10.56
CA LEU A 30 1.88 14.99 9.64
C LEU A 30 1.55 15.35 8.19
N VAL A 31 0.34 15.06 7.73
CA VAL A 31 -0.10 15.40 6.37
C VAL A 31 -0.09 16.92 6.15
N LYS A 32 -0.60 17.69 7.11
CA LYS A 32 -0.59 19.17 7.03
C LYS A 32 0.83 19.71 6.99
N ASP A 33 1.72 19.20 7.85
CA ASP A 33 3.12 19.63 7.90
C ASP A 33 3.86 19.32 6.59
N ILE A 34 3.58 18.16 5.99
CA ILE A 34 4.08 17.81 4.66
C ILE A 34 3.55 18.82 3.62
N LEU A 35 2.24 19.07 3.57
CA LEU A 35 1.62 19.98 2.60
C LEU A 35 2.20 21.40 2.68
N ILE A 36 2.55 21.89 3.88
CA ILE A 36 3.21 23.20 4.05
C ILE A 36 4.48 23.32 3.19
N LYS A 37 5.23 22.22 3.02
CA LYS A 37 6.49 22.17 2.27
C LYS A 37 6.32 21.99 0.76
N LEU A 38 5.10 21.76 0.28
CA LEU A 38 4.81 21.52 -1.14
C LEU A 38 4.29 22.79 -1.82
N ASP A 39 4.37 22.79 -3.16
CA ASP A 39 3.67 23.76 -4.01
C ASP A 39 2.20 23.38 -4.14
N ALA A 40 1.31 24.35 -4.05
CA ALA A 40 -0.13 24.14 -4.17
C ALA A 40 -0.55 23.83 -5.61
N GLU A 41 0.13 24.43 -6.60
CA GLU A 41 -0.18 24.28 -8.03
C GLU A 41 0.10 22.87 -8.58
N ASP A 42 0.73 22.02 -7.77
CA ASP A 42 0.99 20.61 -8.08
C ASP A 42 -0.18 19.68 -7.73
N PHE A 43 -1.24 20.20 -7.10
CA PHE A 43 -2.42 19.43 -6.71
C PHE A 43 -3.62 19.72 -7.61
N VAL A 44 -4.29 18.65 -8.05
CA VAL A 44 -5.50 18.73 -8.90
C VAL A 44 -6.63 19.52 -8.25
N GLU A 45 -6.68 19.56 -6.90
CA GLU A 45 -7.63 20.35 -6.14
C GLU A 45 -7.43 21.87 -6.26
N ILE A 46 -6.26 22.32 -6.73
CA ILE A 46 -5.91 23.75 -6.93
C ILE A 46 -5.77 24.07 -8.42
N ASN A 47 -5.09 23.22 -9.16
CA ASN A 47 -4.83 23.34 -10.59
C ASN A 47 -5.26 22.05 -11.30
N GLU A 48 -6.30 22.11 -12.13
CA GLU A 48 -6.89 20.93 -12.78
C GLU A 48 -5.93 20.15 -13.70
N ASP A 49 -4.88 20.82 -14.20
CA ASP A 49 -3.85 20.21 -15.05
C ASP A 49 -2.70 19.57 -14.26
N ALA A 50 -2.75 19.64 -12.93
CA ALA A 50 -1.70 19.11 -12.07
C ALA A 50 -1.66 17.57 -12.05
N GLN A 51 -0.52 17.02 -11.65
CA GLN A 51 -0.30 15.57 -11.69
C GLN A 51 -0.77 14.86 -10.42
N PHE A 52 -0.71 15.52 -9.27
CA PHE A 52 -0.92 14.86 -7.98
C PHE A 52 -2.28 15.19 -7.38
N ASP A 53 -2.84 14.24 -6.64
CA ASP A 53 -3.97 14.44 -5.76
C ASP A 53 -3.52 14.40 -4.29
N ILE A 54 -4.42 14.74 -3.36
CA ILE A 54 -4.10 14.63 -1.93
C ILE A 54 -3.72 13.18 -1.54
N THR A 55 -4.24 12.16 -2.21
CA THR A 55 -3.97 10.75 -1.88
C THR A 55 -2.54 10.33 -2.23
N CYS A 56 -1.83 11.12 -3.04
CA CYS A 56 -0.43 10.94 -3.39
C CYS A 56 0.55 11.30 -2.27
N ILE A 57 0.07 11.92 -1.17
CA ILE A 57 0.94 12.34 -0.05
C ILE A 57 1.61 11.12 0.59
N PRO A 58 2.96 11.08 0.66
CA PRO A 58 3.68 9.97 1.24
C PRO A 58 3.64 10.00 2.77
N ILE A 59 3.47 8.83 3.37
CA ILE A 59 3.46 8.59 4.82
C ILE A 59 4.62 7.65 5.16
N PRO A 60 5.62 8.11 5.93
CA PRO A 60 6.71 7.27 6.41
C PRO A 60 6.15 6.23 7.39
N TYR A 61 6.09 4.98 6.94
CA TYR A 61 5.44 3.90 7.69
C TYR A 61 6.09 3.66 9.06
N ASP A 62 7.39 3.91 9.20
CA ASP A 62 8.17 3.78 10.43
C ASP A 62 7.85 4.86 11.48
N LYS A 63 7.05 5.87 11.12
CA LYS A 63 6.51 6.88 12.04
C LYS A 63 5.08 6.60 12.49
N LEU A 64 4.40 5.62 11.89
CA LEU A 64 3.06 5.23 12.31
C LEU A 64 3.13 4.62 13.71
N ASN A 65 2.08 4.85 14.51
CA ASN A 65 2.00 4.30 15.86
C ASN A 65 1.98 2.77 15.77
N CYS A 66 2.92 2.09 16.43
CA CYS A 66 2.86 0.64 16.60
C CYS A 66 2.15 0.33 17.91
N ASP A 67 0.92 -0.21 17.86
CA ASP A 67 0.27 -0.72 19.05
C ASP A 67 0.96 -2.01 19.51
N LYS A 68 1.94 -1.82 20.40
CA LYS A 68 2.76 -2.84 21.05
C LYS A 68 3.54 -3.69 20.05
N PHE A 69 4.84 -3.44 20.02
CA PHE A 69 5.87 -4.28 19.39
C PHE A 69 5.59 -5.79 19.58
N ASN A 70 4.89 -6.37 18.61
CA ASN A 70 5.01 -7.77 18.26
C ASN A 70 5.64 -7.80 16.87
N PHE A 71 6.84 -7.21 16.76
CA PHE A 71 7.72 -7.29 15.57
C PHE A 71 8.09 -8.74 15.18
N ASN A 72 7.57 -9.72 15.92
CA ASN A 72 7.69 -11.14 15.67
C ASN A 72 6.44 -11.76 15.00
N LYS A 73 5.32 -11.03 14.87
CA LYS A 73 4.19 -11.51 14.07
C LYS A 73 4.47 -11.17 12.62
N LYS A 74 4.99 -12.14 11.87
CA LYS A 74 5.04 -12.08 10.42
C LYS A 74 3.60 -12.15 9.89
N PRO A 75 3.26 -11.52 8.75
CA PRO A 75 2.12 -11.98 7.97
C PRO A 75 2.40 -13.44 7.66
N LEU A 76 1.70 -14.35 8.34
CA LEU A 76 1.90 -15.78 8.13
C LEU A 76 1.32 -16.07 6.75
N LEU A 77 2.19 -16.16 5.75
CA LEU A 77 1.81 -16.58 4.42
C LEU A 77 1.90 -18.11 4.37
N SER A 78 0.94 -18.77 3.71
CA SER A 78 1.16 -20.17 3.33
C SER A 78 2.40 -20.29 2.43
N LYS A 79 3.03 -21.46 2.39
CA LYS A 79 4.25 -21.67 1.57
C LYS A 79 4.04 -21.26 0.10
N VAL A 80 2.88 -21.58 -0.46
CA VAL A 80 2.52 -21.21 -1.84
C VAL A 80 2.43 -19.69 -2.01
N LEU A 81 1.90 -18.97 -1.02
CA LEU A 81 1.87 -17.52 -1.04
C LEU A 81 3.26 -16.92 -0.86
N GLN A 82 4.11 -17.51 -0.01
CA GLN A 82 5.50 -17.09 0.14
C GLN A 82 6.26 -17.18 -1.19
N ASP A 83 6.18 -18.31 -1.90
CA ASP A 83 6.85 -18.48 -3.19
C ASP A 83 6.35 -17.45 -4.23
N LYS A 84 5.05 -17.12 -4.21
CA LYS A 84 4.47 -16.07 -5.07
C LYS A 84 4.94 -14.67 -4.66
N THR A 85 5.08 -14.39 -3.37
CA THR A 85 5.57 -13.12 -2.84
C THR A 85 7.04 -12.91 -3.17
N ASP A 86 7.89 -13.95 -3.02
CA ASP A 86 9.30 -13.92 -3.43
C ASP A 86 9.44 -13.62 -4.94
N LYS A 87 8.57 -14.22 -5.77
CA LYS A 87 8.54 -13.95 -7.21
C LYS A 87 8.13 -12.51 -7.51
N LEU A 88 7.10 -11.99 -6.82
CA LEU A 88 6.70 -10.59 -6.97
C LEU A 88 7.81 -9.62 -6.55
N LEU A 89 8.50 -9.90 -5.44
CA LEU A 89 9.65 -9.10 -5.00
C LEU A 89 10.75 -9.05 -6.07
N THR A 90 11.00 -10.19 -6.73
CA THR A 90 11.93 -10.21 -7.87
C THR A 90 11.41 -9.37 -9.04
N ASP A 91 10.14 -9.53 -9.41
CA ASP A 91 9.55 -8.84 -10.55
C ASP A 91 9.55 -7.31 -10.37
N ILE A 92 9.24 -6.80 -9.17
CA ILE A 92 9.25 -5.36 -8.87
C ILE A 92 10.66 -4.75 -8.78
N ASN A 93 11.70 -5.57 -8.62
CA ASN A 93 13.10 -5.14 -8.63
C ASN A 93 13.79 -5.23 -9.99
N THR A 94 13.40 -6.19 -10.83
CA THR A 94 14.20 -6.57 -12.01
C THR A 94 13.67 -6.07 -13.35
N LYS A 95 12.37 -5.81 -13.49
CA LYS A 95 11.75 -5.70 -14.82
C LYS A 95 11.38 -4.31 -15.30
N GLY A 96 11.78 -3.23 -14.61
CA GLY A 96 11.42 -1.86 -15.03
C GLY A 96 9.91 -1.67 -15.19
N LYS A 97 9.13 -2.42 -14.41
CA LYS A 97 7.68 -2.44 -14.46
C LYS A 97 7.18 -1.65 -13.26
N ASN A 98 6.85 -0.37 -13.50
CA ASN A 98 6.21 0.55 -12.54
C ASN A 98 4.75 0.15 -12.28
N TYR A 99 4.50 -1.14 -12.01
CA TYR A 99 3.17 -1.68 -11.78
C TYR A 99 3.00 -2.07 -10.32
N GLU A 100 1.85 -1.69 -9.78
CA GLU A 100 1.34 -2.26 -8.56
C GLU A 100 0.58 -3.54 -8.88
N TYR A 101 0.72 -4.55 -8.03
CA TYR A 101 0.02 -5.81 -8.17
C TYR A 101 -1.00 -5.97 -7.03
N PRO A 102 -2.21 -5.41 -7.16
CA PRO A 102 -3.25 -5.56 -6.14
C PRO A 102 -3.83 -6.98 -6.16
N TYR A 103 -3.87 -7.58 -4.97
CA TYR A 103 -4.46 -8.87 -4.66
C TYR A 103 -5.31 -8.75 -3.40
N ILE A 104 -6.20 -9.71 -3.26
CA ILE A 104 -6.96 -9.90 -2.03
C ILE A 104 -6.54 -11.23 -1.45
N LEU A 105 -6.20 -11.25 -0.16
CA LEU A 105 -5.87 -12.44 0.61
C LEU A 105 -6.99 -12.73 1.60
N CYS A 106 -7.30 -14.01 1.78
CA CYS A 106 -8.26 -14.44 2.79
C CYS A 106 -7.68 -15.60 3.61
N GLY A 107 -7.90 -15.54 4.92
CA GLY A 107 -7.71 -16.65 5.86
C GLY A 107 -9.05 -16.99 6.51
N LEU A 108 -9.36 -18.29 6.64
CA LEU A 108 -10.57 -18.79 7.29
C LEU A 108 -10.16 -19.29 8.69
N SER A 109 -10.80 -18.78 9.75
CA SER A 109 -10.53 -19.04 11.18
C SER A 109 -9.32 -18.33 11.82
N GLU A 110 -9.40 -18.10 13.14
CA GLU A 110 -8.30 -17.60 13.96
C GLU A 110 -7.15 -18.61 14.14
N GLU A 111 -7.42 -19.92 13.95
CA GLU A 111 -6.40 -20.98 14.09
C GLU A 111 -5.57 -21.18 12.82
N ASP A 112 -6.12 -20.84 11.66
CA ASP A 112 -5.39 -20.79 10.40
C ASP A 112 -4.77 -19.39 10.26
N GLU A 113 -3.74 -19.13 11.07
CA GLU A 113 -2.99 -17.87 11.06
C GLU A 113 -2.41 -17.52 9.66
N LYS A 114 -2.50 -18.45 8.70
CA LYS A 114 -1.97 -18.31 7.35
C LYS A 114 -3.02 -17.84 6.35
N TYR A 115 -2.67 -16.84 5.55
CA TYR A 115 -3.39 -16.60 4.31
C TYR A 115 -3.23 -17.83 3.38
N THR A 116 -4.35 -18.42 2.97
CA THR A 116 -4.37 -19.66 2.17
C THR A 116 -4.77 -19.40 0.72
N ASP A 117 -5.60 -18.40 0.46
CA ASP A 117 -6.15 -18.12 -0.87
C ASP A 117 -5.89 -16.68 -1.37
N ARG A 118 -5.87 -16.51 -2.71
CA ARG A 118 -5.87 -15.22 -3.40
C ARG A 118 -7.15 -15.09 -4.20
N LEU A 119 -7.95 -14.03 -3.98
CA LEU A 119 -9.24 -13.92 -4.67
C LEU A 119 -9.12 -13.39 -6.12
N LYS A 120 -8.21 -12.44 -6.44
CA LYS A 120 -8.02 -11.98 -7.83
C LYS A 120 -6.87 -10.98 -7.99
N MET A 121 -6.25 -10.95 -9.18
CA MET A 121 -5.41 -9.84 -9.66
C MET A 121 -6.28 -8.90 -10.49
N ASN A 122 -6.15 -7.58 -10.33
CA ASN A 122 -6.74 -6.66 -11.31
C ASN A 122 -5.96 -6.76 -12.62
N SER A 123 -6.60 -7.23 -13.69
CA SER A 123 -5.95 -7.52 -14.98
C SER A 123 -5.62 -6.27 -15.79
N GLU A 124 -6.21 -5.13 -15.45
CA GLU A 124 -5.87 -3.83 -16.02
C GLU A 124 -4.79 -3.19 -15.13
N LEU A 125 -3.53 -3.50 -15.44
CA LEU A 125 -2.35 -2.88 -14.83
C LEU A 125 -2.41 -1.36 -15.08
N LYS A 126 -2.97 -0.61 -14.13
CA LYS A 126 -2.87 0.85 -14.14
C LYS A 126 -1.54 1.22 -13.50
N GLN A 127 -0.78 2.07 -14.18
CA GLN A 127 0.36 2.75 -13.57
C GLN A 127 -0.15 3.43 -12.29
N THR A 128 0.44 3.04 -11.14
CA THR A 128 0.47 3.84 -9.90
C THR A 128 -0.86 4.19 -9.23
N SER A 129 -1.83 3.26 -9.14
CA SER A 129 -2.93 3.44 -8.20
C SER A 129 -3.40 2.10 -7.64
N CYS A 130 -3.64 2.06 -6.32
CA CYS A 130 -4.24 0.98 -5.55
C CYS A 130 -5.68 0.68 -6.01
N SER A 131 -5.81 0.17 -7.23
CA SER A 131 -7.08 -0.04 -7.93
C SER A 131 -7.58 -1.46 -7.69
N TYR A 132 -8.43 -1.62 -6.68
CA TYR A 132 -9.04 -2.91 -6.33
C TYR A 132 -10.35 -3.15 -7.10
N ASP A 133 -10.66 -4.42 -7.40
CA ASP A 133 -11.95 -4.84 -7.96
C ASP A 133 -13.02 -4.83 -6.85
N TRP A 134 -13.53 -3.65 -6.53
CA TRP A 134 -14.52 -3.44 -5.46
C TRP A 134 -15.81 -4.21 -5.68
N LYS A 135 -16.18 -4.52 -6.93
CA LYS A 135 -17.36 -5.35 -7.22
C LYS A 135 -17.13 -6.78 -6.75
N THR A 136 -15.96 -7.34 -7.04
CA THR A 136 -15.59 -8.69 -6.56
C THR A 136 -15.47 -8.70 -5.03
N ILE A 137 -14.83 -7.70 -4.43
CA ILE A 137 -14.72 -7.56 -2.96
C ILE A 137 -16.12 -7.54 -2.33
N ASN A 138 -17.01 -6.67 -2.81
CA ASN A 138 -18.39 -6.60 -2.31
C ASN A 138 -19.14 -7.92 -2.48
N SER A 139 -18.95 -8.63 -3.61
CA SER A 139 -19.58 -9.93 -3.81
C SER A 139 -19.09 -10.98 -2.82
N PHE A 140 -17.82 -10.92 -2.41
CA PHE A 140 -17.24 -11.82 -1.42
C PHE A 140 -17.73 -11.49 -0.01
N LEU A 141 -17.72 -10.21 0.37
CA LEU A 141 -18.21 -9.75 1.69
C LEU A 141 -19.70 -10.02 1.92
N ASN A 142 -20.48 -10.28 0.86
CA ASN A 142 -21.90 -10.64 0.95
C ASN A 142 -22.15 -12.16 1.09
N GLN A 143 -21.11 -12.98 1.11
CA GLN A 143 -21.24 -14.42 1.37
C GLN A 143 -21.39 -14.68 2.88
N ASP A 144 -22.11 -15.74 3.25
CA ASP A 144 -22.25 -16.20 4.64
C ASP A 144 -20.93 -16.85 5.10
N LEU A 145 -19.92 -16.04 5.35
CA LEU A 145 -18.62 -16.46 5.86
C LEU A 145 -18.53 -16.09 7.35
N GLN A 146 -18.23 -17.08 8.19
CA GLN A 146 -17.95 -16.88 9.62
C GLN A 146 -16.43 -16.78 9.81
N ASP A 147 -15.99 -15.81 10.63
CA ASP A 147 -14.61 -15.59 11.08
C ASP A 147 -13.55 -15.56 9.96
N VAL A 148 -13.50 -14.44 9.21
CA VAL A 148 -12.59 -14.24 8.08
C VAL A 148 -11.57 -13.15 8.38
N ASN A 149 -10.29 -13.43 8.10
CA ASN A 149 -9.24 -12.43 8.04
C ASN A 149 -9.02 -12.04 6.58
N PHE A 150 -9.30 -10.77 6.25
CA PHE A 150 -9.23 -10.25 4.89
C PHE A 150 -8.10 -9.24 4.75
N ALA A 151 -7.22 -9.40 3.76
CA ALA A 151 -6.16 -8.45 3.51
C ALA A 151 -6.13 -7.94 2.07
N LEU A 152 -6.00 -6.63 1.93
CA LEU A 152 -5.66 -5.99 0.67
C LEU A 152 -4.14 -6.04 0.52
N PHE A 153 -3.63 -6.86 -0.40
CA PHE A 153 -2.21 -6.99 -0.66
C PHE A 153 -1.84 -6.24 -1.92
N HIS A 154 -0.82 -5.39 -1.89
CA HIS A 154 -0.25 -4.82 -3.11
C HIS A 154 1.26 -4.61 -3.01
N THR A 155 1.87 -4.15 -4.10
CA THR A 155 3.31 -3.98 -4.22
C THR A 155 3.65 -2.55 -4.56
N HIS A 156 4.69 -1.98 -3.95
CA HIS A 156 5.26 -0.71 -4.38
C HIS A 156 6.46 -0.99 -5.30
N PRO A 157 6.37 -0.68 -6.61
CA PRO A 157 7.43 -0.98 -7.57
C PRO A 157 8.64 -0.06 -7.39
N ASN A 158 9.80 -0.50 -7.88
CA ASN A 158 10.95 0.39 -7.99
C ASN A 158 10.77 1.30 -9.21
N LEU A 159 10.58 2.60 -8.94
CA LEU A 159 10.35 3.63 -9.97
C LEU A 159 11.67 4.01 -10.64
N PHE A 160 12.19 3.14 -11.51
CA PHE A 160 13.38 3.45 -12.30
C PHE A 160 13.02 4.42 -13.44
N ASN A 161 13.82 5.48 -13.60
CA ASN A 161 13.97 6.30 -14.82
C ASN A 161 12.99 7.45 -15.12
N GLU A 162 12.11 7.89 -14.22
CA GLU A 162 11.25 9.05 -14.51
C GLU A 162 11.34 10.12 -13.40
N LYS A 163 11.92 11.26 -13.75
CA LYS A 163 12.09 12.41 -12.86
C LYS A 163 10.70 12.95 -12.53
N TYR A 164 10.31 12.92 -11.25
CA TYR A 164 9.08 13.52 -10.70
C TYR A 164 7.77 12.71 -10.74
N ASN A 165 7.81 11.37 -10.86
CA ASN A 165 6.57 10.59 -10.84
C ASN A 165 5.85 10.51 -9.47
N THR A 166 6.52 10.88 -8.38
CA THR A 166 5.91 10.90 -7.04
C THR A 166 6.24 12.20 -6.34
N ILE A 167 5.38 12.61 -5.40
CA ILE A 167 5.63 13.72 -4.49
C ILE A 167 6.96 13.51 -3.75
N ALA A 168 7.22 12.29 -3.27
CA ALA A 168 8.45 11.92 -2.56
C ALA A 168 9.72 12.14 -3.41
N GLU A 169 9.68 11.91 -4.72
CA GLU A 169 10.82 12.14 -5.60
C GLU A 169 10.95 13.61 -6.02
N LYS A 170 9.83 14.32 -6.23
CA LYS A 170 9.82 15.73 -6.61
C LYS A 170 10.34 16.65 -5.51
N TYR A 171 9.95 16.37 -4.27
CA TYR A 171 10.26 17.18 -3.10
C TYR A 171 11.22 16.46 -2.15
N LYS A 172 12.14 15.63 -2.68
CA LYS A 172 12.97 14.74 -1.88
C LYS A 172 13.81 15.45 -0.81
N GLU A 173 14.24 16.68 -1.06
CA GLU A 173 15.09 17.43 -0.11
C GLU A 173 14.24 18.05 0.99
N GLU A 174 13.09 18.61 0.63
CA GLU A 174 12.11 19.19 1.54
C GLU A 174 11.51 18.11 2.46
N LEU A 175 11.18 16.95 1.89
CA LEU A 175 10.49 15.88 2.60
C LEU A 175 11.41 15.01 3.46
N LYS A 176 12.73 15.15 3.30
CA LYS A 176 13.72 14.44 4.13
C LYS A 176 13.57 14.76 5.61
N GLU A 177 13.10 15.95 5.97
CA GLU A 177 12.90 16.34 7.38
C GLU A 177 11.81 15.50 8.09
N PHE A 178 10.93 14.86 7.32
CA PHE A 178 9.90 13.95 7.83
C PHE A 178 10.29 12.48 7.72
N ASP A 179 11.55 12.17 7.38
CA ASP A 179 12.05 10.81 7.12
C ASP A 179 11.36 10.11 5.92
N ILE A 180 10.75 10.87 5.01
CA ILE A 180 10.17 10.35 3.77
C ILE A 180 11.29 9.86 2.85
N LYS A 181 11.17 8.61 2.38
CA LYS A 181 12.15 7.97 1.51
C LYS A 181 11.82 8.23 0.03
N PRO A 182 12.81 8.35 -0.87
CA PRO A 182 12.53 8.41 -2.31
C PRO A 182 12.05 7.04 -2.86
N ASN A 183 11.58 7.02 -4.11
CA ASN A 183 11.32 5.80 -4.91
C ASN A 183 10.23 4.83 -4.44
N GLY A 184 9.14 5.30 -3.81
CA GLY A 184 8.01 4.43 -3.46
C GLY A 184 8.23 3.59 -2.19
N LEU A 185 9.21 3.94 -1.37
CA LEU A 185 9.49 3.31 -0.06
C LEU A 185 8.72 3.95 1.10
N ASN A 186 7.54 4.47 0.84
CA ASN A 186 6.61 4.99 1.84
C ASN A 186 5.22 4.39 1.57
N LEU A 187 4.35 4.47 2.56
CA LEU A 187 2.92 4.42 2.29
C LEU A 187 2.50 5.73 1.63
N SER A 188 1.33 5.73 1.02
CA SER A 188 0.62 6.90 0.53
C SER A 188 -0.68 7.06 1.30
N LEU A 189 -1.27 8.25 1.27
CA LEU A 189 -2.64 8.43 1.75
C LEU A 189 -3.65 7.56 0.99
N SER A 190 -3.36 7.18 -0.26
CA SER A 190 -4.16 6.23 -1.03
C SER A 190 -4.25 4.86 -0.35
N ASP A 191 -3.13 4.36 0.19
CA ASP A 191 -3.10 3.08 0.92
C ASP A 191 -4.04 3.11 2.13
N ILE A 192 -3.97 4.19 2.90
CA ILE A 192 -4.80 4.40 4.11
C ILE A 192 -6.27 4.55 3.72
N PHE A 193 -6.55 5.35 2.69
CA PHE A 193 -7.91 5.59 2.20
C PHE A 193 -8.61 4.30 1.78
N VAL A 194 -7.88 3.44 1.05
CA VAL A 194 -8.40 2.15 0.59
C VAL A 194 -8.73 1.22 1.77
N ASN A 195 -7.91 1.19 2.82
CA ASN A 195 -8.19 0.39 4.02
C ASN A 195 -9.41 0.91 4.79
N LEU A 196 -9.52 2.23 4.99
CA LEU A 196 -10.68 2.87 5.60
C LEU A 196 -11.98 2.56 4.83
N TYR A 197 -11.91 2.61 3.49
CA TYR A 197 -13.07 2.28 2.66
C TYR A 197 -13.49 0.81 2.83
N LEU A 198 -12.53 -0.12 2.92
CA LEU A 198 -12.82 -1.52 3.19
C LEU A 198 -13.41 -1.73 4.59
N GLU A 199 -12.86 -1.08 5.62
CA GLU A 199 -13.40 -1.10 6.99
C GLU A 199 -14.87 -0.65 7.01
N MET A 200 -15.18 0.49 6.36
CA MET A 200 -16.55 0.98 6.24
C MET A 200 -17.48 -0.03 5.51
N LEU A 201 -16.99 -0.76 4.51
CA LEU A 201 -17.77 -1.80 3.83
C LEU A 201 -18.04 -3.00 4.76
N VAL A 202 -17.06 -3.37 5.58
CA VAL A 202 -17.15 -4.48 6.53
C VAL A 202 -18.04 -4.14 7.73
N GLU A 203 -17.95 -2.93 8.31
CA GLU A 203 -18.79 -2.49 9.42
C GLU A 203 -20.30 -2.54 9.11
N LYS A 204 -20.67 -2.36 7.84
CA LYS A 204 -22.06 -2.50 7.37
C LYS A 204 -22.55 -3.95 7.35
N ARG A 205 -21.67 -4.91 7.61
CA ARG A 205 -21.95 -6.35 7.59
C ARG A 205 -21.82 -6.91 9.00
N ASN A 206 -22.78 -7.73 9.40
CA ASN A 206 -22.86 -8.29 10.75
C ASN A 206 -21.99 -9.57 10.88
N ASN A 207 -20.84 -9.59 10.20
CA ASN A 207 -19.95 -10.73 10.12
C ASN A 207 -18.67 -10.42 10.91
N ASN A 208 -18.09 -11.44 11.56
CA ASN A 208 -16.77 -11.35 12.19
C ASN A 208 -15.68 -11.32 11.12
N ILE A 209 -15.55 -10.21 10.40
CA ILE A 209 -14.52 -10.01 9.38
C ILE A 209 -13.50 -9.02 9.94
N SER A 210 -12.25 -9.45 10.05
CA SER A 210 -11.13 -8.56 10.31
C SER A 210 -10.53 -8.12 8.98
N VAL A 211 -10.02 -6.88 8.92
CA VAL A 211 -9.40 -6.33 7.71
C VAL A 211 -8.06 -5.69 8.02
N GLN A 212 -7.14 -5.81 7.08
CA GLN A 212 -5.87 -5.10 7.11
C GLN A 212 -5.37 -4.85 5.67
N SER A 213 -4.35 -4.02 5.55
CA SER A 213 -3.61 -3.85 4.31
C SER A 213 -2.20 -4.44 4.45
N VAL A 214 -1.69 -5.05 3.39
CA VAL A 214 -0.36 -5.68 3.33
C VAL A 214 0.38 -5.12 2.12
N VAL A 215 1.55 -4.54 2.35
CA VAL A 215 2.31 -3.87 1.30
C VAL A 215 3.69 -4.49 1.18
N LEU A 216 4.05 -4.91 -0.03
CA LEU A 216 5.40 -5.37 -0.37
C LEU A 216 6.14 -4.27 -1.12
N MET A 217 7.14 -3.68 -0.46
CA MET A 217 8.00 -2.68 -1.06
C MET A 217 9.10 -3.33 -1.90
N HIS A 218 9.59 -2.59 -2.90
CA HIS A 218 10.66 -3.07 -3.77
C HIS A 218 11.95 -3.38 -3.01
N ASP A 219 12.22 -2.76 -1.87
CA ASP A 219 13.41 -3.10 -1.08
C ASP A 219 13.27 -4.41 -0.27
N GLY A 220 12.15 -5.12 -0.39
CA GLY A 220 11.85 -6.35 0.36
C GLY A 220 11.13 -6.11 1.69
N THR A 221 10.81 -4.88 2.03
CA THR A 221 10.00 -4.60 3.22
C THR A 221 8.56 -5.05 2.98
N LEU A 222 8.11 -6.05 3.75
CA LEU A 222 6.73 -6.50 3.80
C LEU A 222 6.12 -5.99 5.09
N LEU A 223 5.12 -5.11 4.99
CA LEU A 223 4.42 -4.57 6.16
C LEU A 223 2.94 -4.90 6.10
N SER A 224 2.30 -4.93 7.26
CA SER A 224 0.85 -4.82 7.35
C SER A 224 0.47 -3.68 8.27
N PHE A 225 -0.65 -3.03 7.95
CA PHE A 225 -1.20 -1.94 8.72
C PHE A 225 -2.72 -2.03 8.74
N SER A 226 -3.30 -1.43 9.78
CA SER A 226 -4.73 -1.30 9.95
C SER A 226 -5.09 0.16 10.22
N THR A 227 -6.36 0.50 10.00
CA THR A 227 -6.93 1.81 10.33
C THR A 227 -8.01 1.71 11.41
N LYS A 228 -8.22 0.51 11.93
CA LYS A 228 -9.08 0.22 13.08
C LYS A 228 -8.62 1.04 14.28
N ASP A 229 -9.47 1.98 14.71
CA ASP A 229 -9.24 2.97 15.76
C ASP A 229 -8.19 4.08 15.43
N LYS A 230 -7.07 3.74 14.77
CA LYS A 230 -6.06 4.68 14.27
C LYS A 230 -5.19 4.05 13.17
N VAL A 231 -4.44 4.86 12.43
CA VAL A 231 -3.44 4.34 11.49
C VAL A 231 -2.27 3.73 12.28
N SER A 232 -2.08 2.43 12.17
CA SER A 232 -1.04 1.71 12.92
C SER A 232 -0.44 0.54 12.14
N LEU A 233 0.84 0.28 12.38
CA LEU A 233 1.50 -0.92 11.86
C LEU A 233 1.15 -2.13 12.71
N ASP A 234 0.67 -3.19 12.06
CA ASP A 234 0.41 -4.47 12.70
C ASP A 234 1.63 -5.40 12.61
N SER A 235 2.37 -5.36 11.49
CA SER A 235 3.57 -6.17 11.29
C SER A 235 4.58 -5.55 10.31
N LEU A 236 5.84 -5.97 10.44
CA LEU A 236 6.94 -5.58 9.56
C LEU A 236 7.94 -6.73 9.45
N GLU A 237 8.26 -7.14 8.22
CA GLU A 237 9.27 -8.15 7.90
C GLU A 237 10.16 -7.67 6.76
N LYS A 238 11.45 -8.02 6.81
CA LYS A 238 12.38 -7.80 5.71
C LYS A 238 12.62 -9.12 4.98
N LEU A 239 12.14 -9.21 3.75
CA LEU A 239 12.39 -10.36 2.86
C LEU A 239 13.73 -10.18 2.15
N GLU A 240 14.48 -11.28 2.01
CA GLU A 240 15.70 -11.30 1.24
C GLU A 240 15.39 -11.30 -0.27
N ILE A 241 16.03 -10.39 -0.99
CA ILE A 241 15.97 -10.37 -2.45
C ILE A 241 16.89 -11.49 -2.95
N LYS A 242 16.30 -12.60 -3.41
CA LYS A 242 17.07 -13.69 -4.02
C LYS A 242 17.63 -13.21 -5.36
N GLU A 243 18.95 -13.15 -5.47
CA GLU A 243 19.61 -12.98 -6.76
C GLU A 243 19.26 -14.19 -7.64
N PHE A 244 18.59 -13.96 -8.77
CA PHE A 244 18.46 -14.99 -9.78
C PHE A 244 19.84 -15.18 -10.42
N ASN A 245 20.61 -16.13 -9.90
CA ASN A 245 21.75 -16.67 -10.60
C ASN A 245 21.23 -17.25 -11.92
N ASN A 246 21.43 -16.51 -13.02
CA ASN A 246 21.33 -17.02 -14.38
C ASN A 246 22.43 -18.08 -14.58
N THR A 247 22.25 -19.25 -13.97
CA THR A 247 22.91 -20.47 -14.40
C THR A 247 21.98 -21.11 -15.42
N THR A 248 21.97 -20.55 -16.62
CA THR A 248 21.72 -21.38 -17.80
C THR A 248 22.85 -22.39 -17.86
N ASN A 249 22.54 -23.62 -17.43
CA ASN A 249 23.34 -24.80 -17.71
C ASN A 249 23.59 -24.86 -19.23
N ASN A 250 24.80 -24.50 -19.65
CA ASN A 250 25.34 -24.85 -20.96
C ASN A 250 25.84 -26.31 -20.94
N GLU A 251 24.97 -27.23 -20.54
CA GLU A 251 25.17 -28.65 -20.75
C GLU A 251 23.96 -29.18 -21.49
N GLU A 252 24.02 -29.10 -22.82
CA GLU A 252 23.60 -30.19 -23.70
C GLU A 252 23.91 -29.87 -25.18
N ILE A 253 24.81 -30.68 -25.74
CA ILE A 253 24.76 -31.24 -27.11
C ILE A 253 25.22 -30.32 -28.28
N PHE A 254 26.50 -30.48 -28.63
CA PHE A 254 26.87 -30.61 -30.05
C PHE A 254 27.54 -31.97 -30.25
N ASN A 255 26.73 -32.95 -30.63
CA ASN A 255 27.17 -34.06 -31.47
C ASN A 255 26.74 -33.72 -32.90
N PHE A 256 27.70 -33.46 -33.79
CA PHE A 256 27.75 -33.89 -35.19
C PHE A 256 29.14 -33.60 -35.76
#